data_AF-A0A2G4JJ39-F1
#
_entry.id   AF-A0A2G4JJ39-F1
#
_cell.length_a   1.000
_cell.length_b   1.000
_cell.length_c   1.000
_cell.angle_alpha   90.00
_cell.angle_beta   90.00
_cell.angle_gamma   90.00
#
_symmetry.space_group_name_H-M   'P 1'
#
loop_
_entity.id
_entity.type
_entity.pdbx_description
1 polymer ?
#
loop_
_entity_poly.entity_id
_entity_poly.type
_entity_poly.pdbx_seq_one_letter_code
_entity_poly.pdbx_strand_id
1 'polypeptide(L)' 'MWLRIGTSGWNYPTGWGTWNGICYPLPENRQRGFGELAFYAERFNVVEVNSTFYGQPRANVALSWARRTPADFEFTVKRY' A
#
# COMPACT_ATOMS: atom_id res chain seq x y z
N MET A 1 14.50 -20.54 -0.82
CA MET A 1 13.71 -19.82 -1.85
C MET A 1 12.76 -18.89 -1.12
N TRP A 2 12.72 -17.61 -1.47
CA TRP A 2 11.85 -16.63 -0.81
C TRP A 2 10.57 -16.47 -1.63
N LEU A 3 9.42 -16.66 -0.99
CA LEU A 3 8.10 -16.41 -1.58
C LEU A 3 7.53 -15.14 -0.95
N ARG A 4 7.18 -14.15 -1.79
CA ARG A 4 6.52 -12.92 -1.39
C ARG A 4 5.11 -12.88 -1.98
N ILE A 5 4.13 -12.49 -1.18
CA ILE A 5 2.72 -12.45 -1.57
C ILE A 5 2.18 -11.07 -1.23
N GLY A 6 1.47 -10.48 -2.19
CA GLY A 6 0.91 -9.14 -2.13
C GLY A 6 -0.10 -8.89 -3.23
N THR A 7 -0.52 -7.63 -3.38
CA THR A 7 -1.57 -7.19 -4.29
C THR A 7 -1.11 -6.06 -5.21
N SER A 8 -1.88 -5.81 -6.27
CA SER A 8 -1.69 -4.69 -7.21
C SER A 8 -2.17 -3.35 -6.65
N GLY A 9 -1.61 -2.94 -5.52
CA GLY A 9 -1.91 -1.72 -4.80
C GLY A 9 -2.50 -1.96 -3.42
N TRP A 10 -2.66 -0.87 -2.65
CA TRP A 10 -3.16 -0.86 -1.27
C TRP A 10 -4.23 0.20 -1.01
N ASN A 11 -4.53 1.11 -1.95
CA ASN A 11 -5.45 2.23 -1.71
C ASN A 11 -6.72 2.09 -2.56
N TYR A 12 -7.82 1.66 -1.93
CA TYR A 12 -9.13 1.45 -2.56
C TYR A 12 -10.24 2.11 -1.71
N PRO A 13 -10.31 3.46 -1.71
CA PRO A 13 -11.04 4.19 -0.69
C PRO A 13 -12.57 4.18 -0.84
N THR A 14 -13.10 4.01 -2.06
CA THR A 14 -14.55 4.14 -2.32
C THR A 14 -15.00 3.22 -3.47
N GLY A 15 -16.31 3.06 -3.62
CA GLY A 15 -16.93 2.34 -4.74
C GLY A 15 -16.92 0.82 -4.62
N TRP A 16 -17.36 0.15 -5.69
CA TRP A 16 -17.29 -1.31 -5.79
C TRP A 16 -15.82 -1.75 -5.82
N GLY A 17 -15.46 -2.70 -4.96
CA GLY A 17 -14.07 -3.08 -4.73
C GLY A 17 -13.33 -2.24 -3.69
N THR A 18 -14.05 -1.41 -2.90
CA THR A 18 -13.46 -0.78 -1.71
C THR A 18 -12.97 -1.84 -0.73
N TRP A 19 -11.89 -1.52 -0.02
CA TRP A 19 -11.36 -2.39 1.04
C TRP A 19 -11.90 -2.03 2.42
N ASN A 20 -12.66 -0.93 2.54
CA ASN A 20 -13.22 -0.47 3.80
C ASN A 20 -14.34 -1.42 4.26
N GLY A 21 -14.22 -1.93 5.49
CA GLY A 21 -15.11 -2.96 6.02
C GLY A 21 -14.82 -4.38 5.54
N ILE A 22 -13.82 -4.57 4.66
CA ILE A 22 -13.39 -5.89 4.16
C ILE A 22 -11.99 -6.21 4.67
N CYS A 23 -11.00 -5.43 4.24
CA CYS A 23 -9.61 -5.56 4.66
C CYS A 23 -9.21 -4.46 5.65
N TYR A 24 -9.79 -3.27 5.53
CA TYR A 24 -9.55 -2.14 6.41
C TYR A 24 -10.73 -1.91 7.35
N PRO A 25 -10.51 -1.36 8.55
CA PRO A 25 -11.59 -0.86 9.38
C PRO A 25 -12.48 0.11 8.59
N LEU A 26 -13.79 0.06 8.86
CA LEU A 26 -14.72 1.07 8.37
C LEU A 26 -14.21 2.47 8.75
N PRO A 27 -14.43 3.51 7.90
CA PRO A 27 -13.86 4.83 8.11
C PRO A 27 -14.13 5.43 9.51
N GLU A 28 -15.33 5.22 10.04
CA GLU A 28 -15.76 5.63 11.38
C GLU A 28 -15.01 4.95 12.52
N ASN A 29 -14.42 3.78 12.27
CA ASN A 29 -13.66 2.99 13.24
C ASN A 29 -12.15 3.21 13.11
N ARG A 30 -11.70 4.07 12.20
CA ARG A 30 -10.27 4.35 12.01
C ARG A 30 -9.77 5.29 13.08
N GLN A 31 -8.65 4.91 13.69
CA GLN A 31 -7.91 5.83 14.55
C GLN A 31 -7.40 7.02 13.74
N ARG A 32 -7.25 8.17 14.40
CA ARG A 32 -6.69 9.37 13.76
C ARG A 32 -5.31 9.05 13.19
N GLY A 33 -5.12 9.34 11.91
CA GLY A 33 -3.85 9.06 11.23
C GLY A 33 -3.70 7.63 10.70
N PHE A 34 -4.79 6.87 10.60
CA PHE A 34 -4.80 5.57 9.92
C PHE A 34 -4.14 5.66 8.54
N GLY A 35 -3.10 4.86 8.31
CA GLY A 35 -2.40 4.78 7.04
C GLY A 35 -2.59 3.41 6.42
N GLU A 36 -3.30 3.33 5.29
CA GLU A 36 -3.57 2.06 4.61
C GLU A 36 -2.29 1.28 4.32
N LEU A 37 -1.21 1.95 3.89
CA LEU A 37 0.06 1.30 3.56
C LEU A 37 0.71 0.65 4.79
N ALA A 38 0.70 1.33 5.94
CA ALA A 38 1.29 0.78 7.16
C ALA A 38 0.48 -0.44 7.63
N PHE A 39 -0.85 -0.30 7.65
CA PHE A 39 -1.76 -1.41 7.99
C PHE A 39 -1.62 -2.60 7.02
N TYR A 40 -1.44 -2.32 5.73
CA TYR A 40 -1.20 -3.32 4.70
C TYR A 40 0.11 -4.07 4.93
N ALA A 41 1.19 -3.35 5.24
CA ALA A 41 2.52 -3.91 5.43
C ALA A 41 2.69 -4.76 6.69
N GLU A 42 1.73 -4.73 7.61
CA GLU A 42 1.63 -5.68 8.72
C GLU A 42 1.15 -7.08 8.28
N ARG A 43 0.52 -7.19 7.11
CA ARG A 43 -0.17 -8.41 6.64
C ARG A 43 0.49 -9.03 5.40
N PHE A 44 1.08 -8.19 4.55
CA PHE A 44 1.76 -8.61 3.33
C PHE A 44 3.21 -8.10 3.33
N ASN A 45 4.09 -8.78 2.60
CA ASN A 45 5.52 -8.46 2.55
C ASN A 45 5.96 -7.82 1.22
N VAL A 46 5.03 -7.63 0.28
CA VAL A 46 5.29 -6.96 -0.98
C VAL A 46 4.02 -6.26 -1.48
N VAL A 47 4.18 -5.18 -2.25
CA VAL A 47 3.06 -4.59 -3.01
C VAL A 47 3.53 -4.12 -4.37
N GLU A 48 2.65 -4.23 -5.37
CA GLU A 48 2.89 -3.62 -6.68
C GLU A 48 2.34 -2.19 -6.72
N VAL A 49 3.20 -1.25 -7.14
CA VAL A 49 2.88 0.16 -7.33
C VAL A 49 2.55 0.41 -8.80
N ASN A 50 1.28 0.75 -9.06
CA ASN A 50 0.79 1.10 -10.40
C ASN A 50 0.80 2.59 -10.72
N SER A 51 0.82 3.46 -9.71
CA SER A 51 0.78 4.91 -9.91
C SER A 51 1.95 5.43 -10.75
N THR A 52 3.08 4.72 -10.71
CA THR A 52 4.30 5.02 -11.47
C THR A 52 4.12 4.90 -12.99
N PHE A 53 3.17 4.07 -13.46
CA PHE A 53 2.81 3.99 -14.87
C PHE A 53 2.22 5.30 -15.40
N TYR A 54 1.57 6.09 -14.52
CA TYR A 54 0.97 7.37 -14.90
C TYR A 54 1.89 8.56 -14.65
N GLY A 55 3.02 8.34 -13.98
CA GLY A 55 4.02 9.37 -13.70
C GLY A 55 4.99 8.96 -12.61
N GLN A 56 6.26 9.34 -12.80
CA GLN A 56 7.31 8.99 -11.84
C GLN A 56 7.07 9.69 -10.49
N PRO A 57 7.09 8.94 -9.36
CA PRO A 57 6.89 9.54 -8.05
C PRO A 57 8.09 10.44 -7.72
N ARG A 58 7.80 11.56 -7.05
CA ARG A 58 8.86 12.38 -6.45
C ARG A 58 9.59 11.54 -5.40
N ALA A 59 10.89 11.80 -5.21
CA ALA A 59 11.72 11.06 -4.27
C ALA A 59 11.14 11.06 -2.84
N ASN A 60 10.56 12.17 -2.39
CA ASN A 60 9.94 12.27 -1.07
C ASN A 60 8.71 11.36 -0.90
N VAL A 61 7.97 11.09 -1.98
CA VAL A 61 6.82 10.16 -1.96
C VAL A 61 7.32 8.73 -1.77
N ALA A 62 8.32 8.31 -2.55
CA ALA A 62 8.94 6.99 -2.40
C ALA A 62 9.57 6.81 -1.01
N LEU A 63 10.28 7.82 -0.51
CA LEU A 63 10.83 7.81 0.85
C LEU A 63 9.73 7.71 1.92
N SER A 64 8.58 8.36 1.70
CA SER A 64 7.43 8.24 2.61
C SER A 64 6.82 6.84 2.60
N TRP A 65 6.84 6.12 1.48
CA TRP A 65 6.44 4.71 1.45
C TRP A 65 7.39 3.85 2.27
N ALA A 66 8.70 3.95 2.00
CA ALA A 66 9.72 3.19 2.73
C ALA A 66 9.68 3.43 4.25
N ARG A 67 9.41 4.66 4.71
CA ARG A 67 9.28 4.99 6.14
C ARG A 67 8.04 4.39 6.82
N ARG A 68 7.03 3.99 6.04
CA ARG A 68 5.75 3.46 6.56
C ARG A 68 5.68 1.94 6.53
N THR A 69 6.72 1.28 6.03
CA THR A 69 6.78 -0.17 5.88
C THR A 69 7.97 -0.76 6.62
N PRO A 70 7.92 -2.03 7.05
CA PRO A 70 9.07 -2.73 7.62
C PRO A 70 10.30 -2.74 6.69
N ALA A 71 11.48 -2.96 7.26
CA ALA A 71 12.74 -2.92 6.52
C ALA A 71 12.86 -4.03 5.45
N ASP A 72 12.15 -5.14 5.62
CA ASP A 72 12.12 -6.28 4.70
C ASP A 72 10.95 -6.21 3.71
N PHE A 73 10.11 -5.17 3.76
CA PHE A 73 8.99 -4.98 2.84
C PHE A 73 9.49 -4.53 1.46
N GLU A 74 8.98 -5.15 0.40
CA GLU A 74 9.39 -4.84 -0.97
C GLU A 74 8.29 -4.14 -1.77
N PHE A 75 8.71 -3.32 -2.72
CA PHE A 75 7.83 -2.69 -3.71
C PHE A 75 8.22 -3.18 -5.09
N THR A 76 7.26 -3.72 -5.83
CA THR A 76 7.41 -3.89 -7.28
C THR A 76 6.82 -2.65 -7.95
N VAL A 77 7.50 -2.11 -8.95
CA VAL A 77 7.11 -0.83 -9.55
C VAL A 77 6.80 -1.06 -11.01
N LYS A 78 5.58 -0.68 -11.43
CA LYS A 78 5.21 -0.77 -12.83
C LYS A 78 5.95 0.30 -13.62
N ARG A 79 6.69 -0.13 -14.64
CA ARG A 79 7.46 0.76 -15.50
C ARG A 79 6.51 1.65 -16.31
N TYR A 80 6.86 2.94 -16.41
CA TYR A 80 6.28 3.90 -17.34
C TYR A 80 6.50 3.48 -18.80
#